data_AF-A0A2T4YF86-F1
#
_entry.id   AF-A0A2T4YF86-F1
#
_cell.length_a   1.000
_cell.length_b   1.000
_cell.length_c   1.000
_cell.angle_alpha   90.00
_cell.angle_beta   90.00
_cell.angle_gamma   90.00
#
_symmetry.space_group_name_H-M   'P 1'
#
loop_
_entity.id
_entity.type
_entity.pdbx_description
1 polymer ?
#
loop_
_entity_poly.entity_id
_entity_poly.type
_entity_poly.pdbx_seq_one_letter_code
_entity_poly.pdbx_strand_id
1 'polypeptide(L)' 'MHVLRLIVNELFGMFVDDEFLALSVIGVVIAAAIVATVFHASSVGTGLVLVVGCIGVLMSSVVQGAGR' A
#
# COMPACT_ATOMS: atom_id res chain seq x y z
N MET A 1 7.07 30.76 -13.95
CA MET A 1 7.38 30.30 -12.57
C MET A 1 6.23 29.51 -11.90
N HIS A 2 5.01 29.49 -12.46
CA HIS A 2 3.91 28.66 -11.92
C HIS A 2 4.02 27.16 -12.26
N VAL A 3 4.44 26.82 -13.49
CA VAL A 3 4.48 25.42 -13.96
C VAL A 3 5.49 24.57 -13.18
N LEU A 4 6.71 25.07 -12.99
CA LEU A 4 7.74 24.41 -12.18
C LEU A 4 7.28 24.18 -10.74
N ARG A 5 6.60 25.16 -10.13
CA ARG A 5 6.08 25.04 -8.77
C ARG A 5 4.96 23.99 -8.69
N LEU A 6 4.12 23.90 -9.72
CA LEU A 6 3.05 22.90 -9.82
C LEU A 6 3.61 21.47 -9.95
N ILE A 7 4.60 21.27 -10.84
CA ILE A 7 5.27 19.97 -11.02
C ILE A 7 5.95 19.52 -9.73
N VAL A 8 6.68 20.41 -9.05
CA VAL A 8 7.37 20.06 -7.79
C VAL A 8 6.35 19.73 -6.69
N ASN A 9 5.24 20.44 -6.61
CA ASN A 9 4.22 20.18 -5.60
C ASN A 9 3.50 18.84 -5.83
N GLU A 10 3.21 18.51 -7.10
CA GLU A 10 2.62 17.23 -7.49
C GLU A 10 3.59 16.06 -7.21
N LEU A 11 4.87 16.25 -7.54
CA LEU A 11 5.91 15.24 -7.30
C LEU A 11 6.09 14.97 -5.80
N PHE A 12 6.14 16.01 -4.98
CA PHE A 12 6.20 15.86 -3.52
C PHE A 12 4.92 15.23 -2.96
N GLY A 13 3.75 15.57 -3.50
CA GLY A 13 2.48 14.92 -3.14
C GLY A 13 2.50 13.41 -3.41
N MET A 14 3.00 13.01 -4.58
CA MET A 14 3.12 11.60 -4.97
C MET A 14 4.08 10.82 -4.05
N PHE A 15 5.24 11.41 -3.70
CA PHE A 15 6.18 10.80 -2.75
C PHE A 15 5.61 10.64 -1.33
N VAL A 16 4.80 11.61 -0.86
CA VAL A 16 4.15 11.56 0.46
C VAL A 16 3.04 10.50 0.49
N ASP A 17 2.25 10.36 -0.58
CA ASP A 17 1.25 9.28 -0.69
C ASP A 17 1.93 7.89 -0.77
N ASP A 18 3.08 7.78 -1.45
CA ASP A 18 3.84 6.53 -1.54
C ASP A 18 4.43 6.07 -0.19
N GLU A 19 4.80 6.98 0.72
CA GLU A 19 5.23 6.62 2.09
C GLU A 19 4.11 5.94 2.87
N PHE A 20 2.90 6.48 2.78
CA PHE A 20 1.72 5.92 3.45
C PHE A 20 1.33 4.55 2.84
N LEU A 21 1.51 4.42 1.52
CA LEU A 21 1.35 3.17 0.79
C LEU A 21 2.38 2.12 1.25
N ALA A 22 3.64 2.51 1.46
CA ALA A 22 4.67 1.64 1.99
C ALA A 22 4.34 1.16 3.42
N LEU A 23 3.87 2.06 4.31
CA LEU A 23 3.45 1.70 5.66
C LEU A 23 2.28 0.71 5.67
N SER A 24 1.30 0.90 4.80
CA SER A 24 0.14 0.01 4.70
C SER A 24 0.52 -1.36 4.15
N VAL A 25 1.44 -1.45 3.17
CA VAL A 25 1.99 -2.73 2.70
C VAL A 25 2.78 -3.44 3.81
N ILE A 26 3.57 -2.73 4.62
CA ILE A 26 4.25 -3.32 5.79
C ILE A 26 3.21 -3.93 6.75
N GLY A 27 2.11 -3.24 7.00
CA GLY A 27 1.00 -3.78 7.81
C GLY A 27 0.42 -5.09 7.24
N VAL A 28 0.22 -5.16 5.92
CA VAL A 28 -0.23 -6.39 5.24
C VAL A 28 0.78 -7.52 5.38
N VAL A 29 2.08 -7.23 5.22
CA VAL A 29 3.14 -8.23 5.37
C VAL A 29 3.20 -8.75 6.81
N ILE A 30 3.06 -7.89 7.81
CA ILE A 30 2.99 -8.29 9.22
C ILE A 30 1.77 -9.18 9.47
N ALA A 31 0.60 -8.80 8.95
CA ALA A 31 -0.62 -9.61 9.06
C ALA A 31 -0.44 -10.99 8.43
N ALA A 32 0.16 -11.06 7.23
CA ALA A 32 0.46 -12.32 6.56
C ALA A 32 1.49 -13.17 7.32
N ALA A 33 2.50 -12.54 7.92
CA ALA A 33 3.49 -13.22 8.76
C ALA A 33 2.83 -13.82 10.02
N ILE A 34 1.88 -13.10 10.64
CA ILE A 34 1.09 -13.61 11.77
C ILE A 34 0.24 -14.80 11.32
N VAL A 35 -0.44 -14.70 10.18
CA VAL A 35 -1.24 -15.81 9.62
C VAL A 35 -0.36 -17.04 9.32
N ALA A 36 0.85 -16.83 8.81
CA ALA A 36 1.78 -17.91 8.52
C ALA A 36 2.30 -18.60 9.80
N THR A 37 2.66 -17.81 10.80
CA THR A 37 3.38 -18.29 12.00
C THR A 37 2.45 -18.76 13.11
N VAL A 38 1.35 -18.04 13.37
CA VAL A 38 0.41 -18.35 14.46
C VAL A 38 -0.59 -19.40 14.03
N PHE A 39 -1.17 -19.23 12.83
CA PHE A 39 -2.23 -20.12 12.34
C PHE A 39 -1.70 -21.31 11.54
N HIS A 40 -0.38 -21.42 11.35
CA HIS A 40 0.28 -22.47 10.55
C HIS A 40 -0.40 -22.68 9.18
N ALA A 41 -0.90 -21.58 8.60
CA ALA A 41 -1.61 -21.64 7.33
C ALA A 41 -0.69 -22.16 6.24
N SER A 42 -1.25 -22.93 5.29
CA SER A 42 -0.47 -23.44 4.16
C SER A 42 0.14 -22.28 3.37
N SER A 43 1.27 -22.54 2.71
CA SER A 43 1.97 -21.54 1.89
C SER A 43 1.07 -20.87 0.83
N VAL A 44 0.05 -21.59 0.36
CA VAL A 44 -0.96 -21.08 -0.58
C VAL A 44 -1.90 -20.10 0.12
N GLY A 45 -2.35 -20.41 1.34
CA GLY A 45 -3.25 -19.55 2.10
C GLY A 45 -2.61 -18.23 2.51
N THR A 46 -1.35 -18.26 2.95
CA THR A 46 -0.59 -17.05 3.30
C THR A 46 -0.28 -16.19 2.08
N GLY A 47 0.05 -16.82 0.95
CA GLY A 47 0.19 -16.13 -0.34
C GLY A 47 -1.10 -15.44 -0.79
N LEU A 48 -2.25 -16.08 -0.60
CA LEU A 48 -3.55 -15.49 -0.92
C LEU A 48 -3.84 -14.25 -0.06
N VAL A 49 -3.55 -14.31 1.23
CA VAL A 49 -3.69 -13.17 2.15
C VAL A 49 -2.79 -12.00 1.73
N LEU A 50 -1.54 -12.27 1.34
CA LEU A 50 -0.62 -11.25 0.83
C LEU A 50 -1.17 -10.59 -0.45
N VAL A 51 -1.57 -11.40 -1.43
CA VAL A 51 -2.05 -10.88 -2.72
C VAL A 51 -3.30 -10.04 -2.52
N VAL A 52 -4.29 -10.56 -1.79
CA VAL A 52 -5.55 -9.85 -1.54
C VAL A 52 -5.31 -8.59 -0.70
N GLY A 53 -4.46 -8.67 0.33
CA GLY A 53 -4.11 -7.53 1.17
C GLY A 53 -3.41 -6.43 0.37
N CYS A 54 -2.43 -6.76 -0.46
CA CYS A 54 -1.73 -5.81 -1.31
C CYS A 54 -2.67 -5.16 -2.35
N ILE A 55 -3.54 -5.94 -2.99
CA ILE A 55 -4.55 -5.41 -3.92
C ILE A 55 -5.50 -4.45 -3.19
N GLY A 56 -5.94 -4.81 -1.97
CA GLY A 56 -6.80 -3.96 -1.16
C GLY A 56 -6.15 -2.61 -0.82
N VAL A 57 -4.87 -2.63 -0.40
CA VAL A 57 -4.10 -1.40 -0.13
C VAL A 57 -3.97 -0.56 -1.41
N LEU A 58 -3.63 -1.19 -2.54
CA LEU A 58 -3.51 -0.49 -3.82
C LEU A 58 -4.83 0.20 -4.22
N MET A 59 -5.96 -0.50 -4.10
CA MET A 59 -7.28 0.06 -4.40
C MET A 59 -7.63 1.20 -3.44
N SER A 60 -7.33 1.07 -2.16
CA SER A 60 -7.52 2.15 -1.18
C SER A 60 -6.72 3.39 -1.55
N SER A 61 -5.46 3.23 -1.97
CA SER A 61 -4.61 4.34 -2.39
C SER A 61 -5.09 4.99 -3.67
N VAL A 62 -5.55 4.22 -4.66
CA VAL A 62 -6.14 4.77 -5.90
C VAL A 62 -7.42 5.55 -5.59
N VAL A 63 -8.30 5.03 -4.72
CA VAL A 63 -9.53 5.73 -4.32
C VAL A 63 -9.23 7.02 -3.55
N GLN A 64 -8.24 6.98 -2.65
CA GLN A 64 -7.81 8.15 -1.88
C GLN A 64 -7.16 9.22 -2.78
N GLY A 65 -6.36 8.81 -3.76
CA GLY A 65 -5.76 9.72 -4.74
C GLY A 65 -6.75 10.26 -5.77
N ALA A 66 -7.76 9.50 -6.17
CA ALA A 66 -8.80 9.93 -7.11
C ALA A 66 -9.88 10.83 -6.48
N GLY A 67 -10.01 10.81 -5.14
CA GLY A 67 -10.94 11.65 -4.38
C GLY A 67 -10.36 13.01 -3.98
N ARG A 68 -9.08 13.27 -4.27
CA ARG A 68 -8.40 14.57 -4.09
C ARG A 68 -8.36 15.33 -5.39
#